data_AF-A0A2V5TMW8-F1
#
_entry.id   AF-A0A2V5TMW8-F1
#
_cell.length_a   1.000
_cell.length_b   1.000
_cell.length_c   1.000
_cell.angle_alpha   90.00
_cell.angle_beta   90.00
_cell.angle_gamma   90.00
#
_symmetry.space_group_name_H-M   'P 1'
#
loop_
_entity.id
_entity.type
_entity.pdbx_description
1 polymer ?
#
loop_
_entity_poly.entity_id
_entity_poly.type
_entity_poly.pdbx_seq_one_letter_code
_entity_poly.pdbx_strand_id
1 'polypeptide(L)'
;MSKHFIKSAPLCISLIFVASSLNLSAAELKTVDDFRAAAAKANAVLTLPDWEQTPDAIEASMNNAIAKANGALDQIGAQDLSKVTFKSTVVALDDLGYQAANAANKATIIKETNTNPAMRAAAENAVKTYQEWAVGIDYREDVYKAIKAFADTHPRLTGED
;
A
#
# COMPACT_ATOMS: atom_id res chain seq x y z
N MET A 1 -68.01 71.87 -12.90
CA MET A 1 -67.17 71.64 -14.10
C MET A 1 -66.17 70.56 -13.74
N SER A 2 -66.33 69.31 -14.21
CA SER A 2 -65.70 68.74 -15.42
C SER A 2 -64.16 68.71 -15.28
N LYS A 3 -63.39 67.60 -15.38
CA LYS A 3 -63.52 66.36 -16.18
C LYS A 3 -62.72 65.19 -15.54
N HIS A 4 -63.13 63.96 -15.85
CA HIS A 4 -62.36 62.71 -15.68
C HIS A 4 -61.09 62.66 -16.55
N PHE A 5 -60.07 61.90 -16.11
CA PHE A 5 -59.41 60.87 -16.93
C PHE A 5 -58.64 59.85 -16.06
N ILE A 6 -58.77 58.57 -16.41
CA ILE A 6 -58.24 57.35 -15.77
C ILE A 6 -56.78 57.11 -16.20
N LYS A 7 -55.93 56.54 -15.33
CA LYS A 7 -54.85 55.59 -15.71
C LYS A 7 -54.35 54.75 -14.50
N SER A 8 -53.96 53.51 -14.81
CA SER A 8 -53.85 52.32 -13.97
C SER A 8 -52.47 52.05 -13.33
N ALA A 9 -52.51 51.53 -12.08
CA ALA A 9 -51.75 50.39 -11.47
C ALA A 9 -50.19 50.38 -11.38
N PRO A 10 -49.53 49.51 -10.57
CA PRO A 10 -50.02 48.58 -9.54
C PRO A 10 -49.28 48.65 -8.17
N LEU A 11 -49.83 47.85 -7.26
CA LEU A 11 -49.41 47.40 -5.92
C LEU A 11 -47.92 47.00 -5.80
N CYS A 12 -47.16 47.60 -4.86
CA CYS A 12 -45.86 47.09 -4.42
C CYS A 12 -46.03 46.25 -3.13
N ILE A 13 -46.12 44.93 -3.29
CA ILE A 13 -45.93 43.98 -2.19
C ILE A 13 -44.43 43.92 -1.90
N SER A 14 -44.00 44.45 -0.75
CA SER A 14 -42.62 44.28 -0.27
C SER A 14 -42.51 42.94 0.44
N LEU A 15 -41.82 41.96 -0.19
CA LEU A 15 -41.41 40.73 0.46
C LEU A 15 -40.31 41.04 1.49
N ILE A 16 -40.59 40.77 2.76
CA ILE A 16 -39.56 40.73 3.81
C ILE A 16 -38.77 39.42 3.61
N PHE A 17 -37.53 39.55 3.10
CA PHE A 17 -36.57 38.45 3.11
C PHE A 17 -36.07 38.24 4.54
N VAL A 18 -36.60 37.22 5.22
CA VAL A 18 -35.98 36.68 6.44
C VAL A 18 -34.70 35.96 5.99
N ALA A 19 -33.55 36.58 6.24
CA ALA A 19 -32.26 35.92 6.12
C ALA A 19 -32.14 34.89 7.24
N SER A 20 -32.68 33.69 7.01
CA SER A 20 -32.37 32.53 7.83
C SER A 20 -30.89 32.22 7.63
N SER A 21 -30.08 32.49 8.66
CA SER A 21 -28.72 31.98 8.76
C SER A 21 -28.78 30.46 8.78
N LEU A 22 -28.80 29.82 7.61
CA LEU A 22 -28.52 28.40 7.48
C LEU A 22 -27.06 28.22 7.89
N ASN A 23 -26.83 27.98 9.18
CA ASN A 23 -25.59 27.40 9.65
C ASN A 23 -25.52 25.99 9.07
N LEU A 24 -24.99 25.89 7.86
CA LEU A 24 -24.59 24.64 7.26
C LEU A 24 -23.37 24.17 8.06
N SER A 25 -23.61 23.57 9.23
CA SER A 25 -22.56 22.94 10.00
C SER A 25 -22.06 21.76 9.18
N ALA A 26 -20.87 21.89 8.59
CA ALA A 26 -20.11 20.72 8.20
C ALA A 26 -19.98 19.84 9.45
N ALA A 27 -20.51 18.62 9.42
CA ALA A 27 -20.29 17.69 10.50
C ALA A 27 -18.78 17.52 10.69
N GLU A 28 -18.32 17.49 11.94
CA GLU A 28 -16.91 17.25 12.23
C GLU A 28 -16.47 15.93 11.58
N LEU A 29 -15.43 15.99 10.76
CA LEU A 29 -14.92 14.82 10.06
C LEU A 29 -14.26 13.89 11.06
N LYS A 30 -14.82 12.68 11.19
CA LYS A 30 -14.23 11.63 12.00
C LYS A 30 -12.90 11.16 11.41
N THR A 31 -11.96 10.83 12.27
CA THR A 31 -10.69 10.20 11.93
C THR A 31 -10.78 8.68 12.11
N VAL A 32 -9.74 7.96 11.70
CA VAL A 32 -9.63 6.51 11.94
C VAL A 32 -9.68 6.18 13.44
N ASP A 33 -9.12 7.06 14.27
CA ASP A 33 -9.03 6.83 15.71
C ASP A 33 -10.41 6.75 16.38
N ASP A 34 -11.38 7.51 15.86
CA ASP A 34 -12.77 7.50 16.33
C ASP A 34 -13.45 6.12 16.16
N PHE A 35 -12.93 5.26 15.28
CA PHE A 35 -13.49 3.95 14.98
C PHE A 35 -12.72 2.78 15.59
N ARG A 36 -11.55 3.01 16.21
CA ARG A 36 -10.71 1.92 16.75
C ARG A 36 -11.41 1.12 17.84
N ALA A 37 -12.17 1.77 18.73
CA ALA A 37 -12.90 1.09 19.79
C ALA A 37 -13.98 0.14 19.23
N ALA A 38 -14.66 0.55 18.15
CA ALA A 38 -15.65 -0.28 17.48
C ALA A 38 -14.98 -1.46 16.76
N ALA A 39 -13.83 -1.24 16.10
CA ALA A 39 -13.05 -2.29 15.47
C ALA A 39 -12.60 -3.35 16.50
N ALA A 40 -12.07 -2.92 17.65
CA ALA A 40 -11.66 -3.82 18.73
C ALA A 40 -12.83 -4.65 19.26
N LYS A 41 -14.01 -4.03 19.47
CA LYS A 41 -15.23 -4.76 19.88
C LYS A 41 -15.68 -5.79 18.85
N ALA A 42 -15.41 -5.55 17.57
CA ALA A 42 -15.72 -6.46 16.46
C ALA A 42 -14.61 -7.50 16.18
N ASN A 43 -13.52 -7.53 16.97
CA ASN A 43 -12.32 -8.34 16.69
C ASN A 43 -11.71 -8.04 15.29
N ALA A 44 -11.80 -6.79 14.84
CA ALA A 44 -11.24 -6.33 13.58
C ALA A 44 -9.97 -5.48 13.80
N VAL A 45 -9.03 -5.58 12.87
CA VAL A 45 -7.82 -4.74 12.84
C VAL A 45 -8.07 -3.54 11.94
N LEU A 46 -8.17 -2.34 12.55
CA LEU A 46 -8.25 -1.08 11.83
C LEU A 46 -6.95 -0.31 12.01
N THR A 47 -6.05 -0.43 11.03
CA THR A 47 -4.75 0.23 11.02
C THR A 47 -4.53 0.91 9.68
N LEU A 48 -4.02 2.15 9.72
CA LEU A 48 -3.54 2.80 8.52
C LEU A 48 -2.25 2.10 8.07
N PRO A 49 -2.12 1.78 6.77
CA PRO A 49 -0.87 1.27 6.24
C PRO A 49 0.26 2.30 6.41
N ASP A 50 1.39 1.87 6.97
CA ASP A 50 2.59 2.70 7.07
C ASP A 50 3.39 2.61 5.76
N TRP A 51 3.23 3.64 4.93
CA TRP A 51 3.79 3.73 3.59
C TRP A 51 4.71 4.95 3.48
N GLU A 52 5.68 4.84 2.58
CA GLU A 52 6.68 5.86 2.34
C GLU A 52 6.03 7.17 1.86
N GLN A 53 6.32 8.26 2.57
CA GLN A 53 5.71 9.58 2.33
C GLN A 53 6.61 10.52 1.52
N THR A 54 7.84 10.10 1.19
CA THR A 54 8.81 10.90 0.44
C THR A 54 9.51 10.05 -0.63
N PRO A 55 10.03 10.67 -1.71
CA PRO A 55 10.81 9.98 -2.74
C PRO A 55 12.00 9.19 -2.15
N ASP A 56 12.78 9.83 -1.29
CA ASP A 56 13.96 9.24 -0.66
C ASP A 56 13.59 8.05 0.24
N ALA A 57 12.44 8.12 0.93
CA ALA A 57 11.96 7.00 1.73
C ALA A 57 11.57 5.79 0.86
N ILE A 58 11.00 6.00 -0.32
CA ILE A 58 10.67 4.92 -1.27
C ILE A 58 11.95 4.21 -1.73
N GLU A 59 12.96 4.99 -2.12
CA GLU A 59 14.24 4.45 -2.55
C GLU A 59 14.93 3.68 -1.41
N ALA A 60 15.01 4.27 -0.23
CA ALA A 60 15.60 3.64 0.94
C ALA A 60 14.86 2.35 1.32
N SER A 61 13.52 2.34 1.27
CA SER A 61 12.71 1.16 1.56
C SER A 61 13.04 0.01 0.61
N MET A 62 13.14 0.29 -0.69
CA MET A 62 13.51 -0.71 -1.69
C MET A 62 14.92 -1.24 -1.50
N ASN A 63 15.90 -0.35 -1.33
CA ASN A 63 17.30 -0.72 -1.14
C ASN A 63 17.48 -1.57 0.12
N ASN A 64 16.81 -1.22 1.21
CA ASN A 64 16.83 -2.00 2.45
C ASN A 64 16.18 -3.37 2.28
N ALA A 65 15.06 -3.45 1.55
CA ALA A 65 14.37 -4.71 1.27
C ALA A 65 15.28 -5.67 0.46
N ILE A 66 15.90 -5.16 -0.60
CA ILE A 66 16.86 -5.92 -1.44
C ILE A 66 18.08 -6.34 -0.62
N ALA A 67 18.67 -5.45 0.18
CA ALA A 67 19.82 -5.77 1.02
C ALA A 67 19.50 -6.88 2.03
N LYS A 68 18.32 -6.81 2.67
CA LYS A 68 17.86 -7.85 3.59
C LYS A 68 17.64 -9.18 2.86
N ALA A 69 17.02 -9.14 1.69
CA ALA A 69 16.77 -10.33 0.89
C ALA A 69 18.07 -10.99 0.40
N ASN A 70 19.08 -10.20 0.00
CA ASN A 70 20.41 -10.70 -0.33
C ASN A 70 21.07 -11.39 0.88
N GLY A 71 20.98 -10.79 2.06
CA GLY A 71 21.49 -11.42 3.29
C GLY A 71 20.81 -12.77 3.58
N ALA A 72 19.50 -12.89 3.33
CA ALA A 72 18.78 -14.15 3.47
C ALA A 72 19.15 -15.18 2.38
N LEU A 73 19.32 -14.75 1.13
CA LEU A 73 19.80 -15.61 0.04
C LEU A 73 21.20 -16.17 0.34
N ASP A 74 22.10 -15.33 0.87
CA ASP A 74 23.45 -15.76 1.26
C ASP A 74 23.42 -16.76 2.42
N GLN A 75 22.51 -16.57 3.38
CA GLN A 75 22.28 -17.55 4.45
C GLN A 75 21.75 -18.89 3.92
N ILE A 76 20.91 -18.87 2.88
CA ILE A 76 20.41 -20.10 2.24
C ILE A 76 21.54 -20.79 1.47
N GLY A 77 22.30 -20.04 0.66
CA GLY A 77 23.38 -20.58 -0.17
C GLY A 77 24.57 -21.14 0.63
N ALA A 78 24.78 -20.66 1.88
CA ALA A 78 25.87 -21.09 2.74
C ALA A 78 25.54 -22.30 3.65
N GLN A 79 24.35 -22.91 3.54
CA GLN A 79 23.95 -24.01 4.42
C GLN A 79 24.79 -25.27 4.22
N ASP A 80 24.95 -26.05 5.29
CA ASP A 80 25.40 -27.43 5.20
C ASP A 80 24.33 -28.27 4.50
N LEU A 81 24.60 -28.67 3.25
CA LEU A 81 23.67 -29.39 2.39
C LEU A 81 23.18 -30.72 2.99
N SER A 82 23.91 -31.30 3.96
CA SER A 82 23.49 -32.52 4.65
C SER A 82 22.45 -32.28 5.75
N LYS A 83 22.18 -31.02 6.12
CA LYS A 83 21.31 -30.62 7.25
C LYS A 83 20.16 -29.70 6.86
N VAL A 84 19.96 -29.46 5.58
CA VAL A 84 18.88 -28.60 5.10
C VAL A 84 17.50 -29.16 5.46
N THR A 85 16.55 -28.27 5.68
CA THR A 85 15.16 -28.61 6.04
C THR A 85 14.19 -27.78 5.21
N PHE A 86 12.92 -28.19 5.15
CA PHE A 86 11.87 -27.40 4.49
C PHE A 86 11.85 -25.95 4.98
N LYS A 87 11.99 -25.75 6.30
CA LYS A 87 11.99 -24.43 6.91
C LYS A 87 13.22 -23.61 6.55
N SER A 88 14.40 -24.23 6.52
CA SER A 88 15.64 -23.51 6.25
C SER A 88 15.84 -23.19 4.76
N THR A 89 15.14 -23.88 3.84
CA THR A 89 15.24 -23.65 2.40
C THR A 89 13.98 -23.01 1.83
N VAL A 90 12.92 -23.81 1.61
CA VAL A 90 11.72 -23.38 0.88
C VAL A 90 10.99 -22.26 1.63
N VAL A 91 10.73 -22.42 2.93
CA VAL A 91 10.06 -21.37 3.72
C VAL A 91 10.93 -20.11 3.81
N ALA A 92 12.25 -20.26 3.99
CA ALA A 92 13.15 -19.11 4.05
C ALA A 92 13.18 -18.34 2.72
N LEU A 93 13.12 -19.04 1.58
CA LEU A 93 13.04 -18.43 0.26
C LEU A 93 11.69 -17.74 0.03
N ASP A 94 10.58 -18.36 0.45
CA ASP A 94 9.25 -17.74 0.39
C ASP A 94 9.17 -16.48 1.26
N ASP A 95 9.63 -16.56 2.52
CA ASP A 95 9.64 -15.45 3.47
C ASP A 95 10.44 -14.24 2.94
N LEU A 96 11.63 -14.46 2.36
CA LEU A 96 12.43 -13.36 1.81
C LEU A 96 11.78 -12.76 0.57
N GLY A 97 11.17 -13.60 -0.29
CA GLY A 97 10.45 -13.16 -1.48
C GLY A 97 9.25 -12.31 -1.12
N TYR A 98 8.43 -12.78 -0.18
CA TYR A 98 7.29 -12.04 0.38
C TYR A 98 7.71 -10.67 0.94
N GLN A 99 8.78 -10.64 1.74
CA GLN A 99 9.25 -9.39 2.35
C GLN A 99 9.74 -8.38 1.32
N ALA A 100 10.50 -8.80 0.31
CA ALA A 100 10.96 -7.92 -0.76
C ALA A 100 9.81 -7.45 -1.65
N ALA A 101 8.89 -8.37 -2.01
CA ALA A 101 7.71 -8.07 -2.81
C ALA A 101 6.79 -7.05 -2.14
N ASN A 102 6.67 -7.05 -0.80
CA ASN A 102 5.88 -6.06 -0.08
C ASN A 102 6.35 -4.62 -0.33
N ALA A 103 7.65 -4.36 -0.38
CA ALA A 103 8.18 -3.02 -0.72
C ALA A 103 7.81 -2.65 -2.18
N ALA A 104 7.95 -3.60 -3.11
CA ALA A 104 7.59 -3.39 -4.51
C ALA A 104 6.09 -3.17 -4.74
N ASN A 105 5.24 -3.87 -3.98
CA ASN A 105 3.79 -3.73 -4.04
C ASN A 105 3.34 -2.36 -3.53
N LYS A 106 3.91 -1.88 -2.41
CA LYS A 106 3.66 -0.50 -1.93
C LYS A 106 4.08 0.54 -2.98
N ALA A 107 5.30 0.42 -3.51
CA ALA A 107 5.79 1.30 -4.57
C ALA A 107 4.89 1.24 -5.82
N THR A 108 4.38 0.06 -6.20
CA THR A 108 3.43 -0.07 -7.30
C THR A 108 2.15 0.73 -7.05
N ILE A 109 1.58 0.69 -5.85
CA ILE A 109 0.38 1.51 -5.58
C ILE A 109 0.72 3.00 -5.65
N ILE A 110 1.86 3.42 -5.10
CA ILE A 110 2.30 4.83 -5.13
C ILE A 110 2.51 5.30 -6.58
N LYS A 111 3.16 4.51 -7.45
CA LYS A 111 3.43 4.90 -8.83
C LYS A 111 2.15 5.09 -9.65
N GLU A 112 1.12 4.28 -9.38
CA GLU A 112 -0.14 4.32 -10.13
C GLU A 112 -1.12 5.39 -9.61
N THR A 113 -1.07 5.74 -8.32
CA THR A 113 -2.18 6.49 -7.68
C THR A 113 -1.78 7.78 -6.95
N ASN A 114 -0.51 7.98 -6.63
CA ASN A 114 -0.11 9.16 -5.85
C ASN A 114 -0.24 10.44 -6.70
N THR A 115 -0.75 11.53 -6.13
CA THR A 115 -0.97 12.80 -6.85
C THR A 115 0.32 13.57 -7.12
N ASN A 116 1.39 13.33 -6.35
CA ASN A 116 2.69 13.98 -6.53
C ASN A 116 3.53 13.27 -7.64
N PRO A 117 3.91 13.95 -8.73
CA PRO A 117 4.71 13.35 -9.80
C PRO A 117 6.08 12.84 -9.35
N ALA A 118 6.74 13.49 -8.39
CA ALA A 118 8.03 13.05 -7.88
C ALA A 118 7.92 11.71 -7.11
N MET A 119 6.82 11.53 -6.36
CA MET A 119 6.53 10.26 -5.68
C MET A 119 6.33 9.14 -6.69
N ARG A 120 5.57 9.41 -7.78
CA ARG A 120 5.34 8.41 -8.82
C ARG A 120 6.64 7.99 -9.52
N ALA A 121 7.49 8.95 -9.88
CA ALA A 121 8.76 8.68 -10.54
C ALA A 121 9.72 7.86 -9.65
N ALA A 122 9.84 8.21 -8.37
CA ALA A 122 10.67 7.44 -7.42
C ALA A 122 10.15 6.01 -7.25
N ALA A 123 8.84 5.84 -7.15
CA ALA A 123 8.22 4.53 -7.03
C ALA A 123 8.35 3.67 -8.29
N GLU A 124 8.25 4.27 -9.48
CA GLU A 124 8.51 3.57 -10.74
C GLU A 124 9.95 3.05 -10.81
N ASN A 125 10.93 3.89 -10.43
CA ASN A 125 12.33 3.48 -10.39
C ASN A 125 12.57 2.37 -9.36
N ALA A 126 11.99 2.47 -8.17
CA ALA A 126 12.09 1.42 -7.15
C ALA A 126 11.54 0.07 -7.66
N VAL A 127 10.41 0.07 -8.38
CA VAL A 127 9.88 -1.16 -8.98
C VAL A 127 10.80 -1.72 -10.06
N LYS A 128 11.43 -0.88 -10.89
CA LYS A 128 12.44 -1.34 -11.87
C LYS A 128 13.63 -2.00 -11.18
N THR A 129 14.19 -1.35 -10.16
CA THR A 129 15.29 -1.90 -9.35
C THR A 129 14.93 -3.24 -8.73
N TYR A 130 13.71 -3.37 -8.18
CA TYR A 130 13.21 -4.64 -7.67
C TYR A 130 13.16 -5.72 -8.75
N GLN A 131 12.60 -5.41 -9.92
CA GLN A 131 12.44 -6.37 -11.01
C GLN A 131 13.78 -6.86 -11.55
N GLU A 132 14.75 -5.94 -11.72
CA GLU A 132 16.12 -6.28 -12.12
C GLU A 132 16.78 -7.21 -11.09
N TRP A 133 16.65 -6.90 -9.81
CA TRP A 133 17.15 -7.76 -8.74
C TRP A 133 16.46 -9.13 -8.70
N ALA A 134 15.12 -9.16 -8.80
CA ALA A 134 14.32 -10.38 -8.68
C ALA A 134 14.68 -11.40 -9.78
N VAL A 135 14.88 -10.93 -11.03
CA VAL A 135 15.36 -11.79 -12.13
C VAL A 135 16.76 -12.34 -11.85
N GLY A 136 17.61 -11.58 -11.15
CA GLY A 136 18.95 -12.03 -10.76
C GLY A 136 18.95 -13.22 -9.80
N ILE A 137 17.90 -13.40 -9.01
CA ILE A 137 17.78 -14.51 -8.05
C ILE A 137 17.73 -15.86 -8.75
N ASP A 138 17.10 -15.94 -9.93
CA ASP A 138 16.97 -17.18 -10.71
C ASP A 138 18.33 -17.80 -11.09
N TYR A 139 19.40 -17.00 -11.06
CA TYR A 139 20.76 -17.41 -11.39
C TYR A 139 21.63 -17.76 -10.15
N ARG A 140 21.05 -17.77 -8.94
CA ARG A 140 21.76 -18.13 -7.69
C ARG A 140 21.94 -19.65 -7.56
N GLU A 141 23.02 -20.17 -8.16
CA GLU A 141 23.33 -21.61 -8.13
C GLU A 141 23.52 -22.18 -6.72
N ASP A 142 24.05 -21.38 -5.79
CA ASP A 142 24.22 -21.74 -4.38
C ASP A 142 22.88 -21.96 -3.68
N VAL A 143 21.91 -21.06 -3.91
CA VAL A 143 20.54 -21.19 -3.40
C VAL A 143 19.86 -22.40 -4.03
N TYR A 144 20.02 -22.60 -5.36
CA TYR A 144 19.52 -23.78 -6.05
C TYR A 144 20.05 -25.08 -5.42
N LYS A 145 21.34 -25.17 -5.09
CA LYS A 145 21.94 -26.35 -4.45
C LYS A 145 21.31 -26.66 -3.09
N ALA A 146 21.01 -25.64 -2.28
CA ALA A 146 20.35 -25.83 -0.98
C ALA A 146 18.93 -26.40 -1.15
N ILE A 147 18.14 -25.84 -2.08
CA ILE A 147 16.78 -26.33 -2.38
C ILE A 147 16.82 -27.74 -2.94
N LYS A 148 17.75 -28.00 -3.88
CA LYS A 148 17.94 -29.32 -4.46
C LYS A 148 18.30 -30.36 -3.39
N ALA A 149 19.22 -30.04 -2.48
CA ALA A 149 19.60 -30.93 -1.40
C ALA A 149 18.41 -31.30 -0.51
N PHE A 150 17.51 -30.35 -0.24
CA PHE A 150 16.26 -30.65 0.46
C PHE A 150 15.33 -31.53 -0.37
N ALA A 151 15.14 -31.22 -1.66
CA ALA A 151 14.30 -32.01 -2.56
C ALA A 151 14.79 -33.46 -2.69
N ASP A 152 16.11 -33.68 -2.73
CA ASP A 152 16.74 -35.00 -2.82
C ASP A 152 16.48 -35.87 -1.58
N THR A 153 15.99 -35.30 -0.46
CA THR A 153 15.52 -36.07 0.70
C THR A 153 14.16 -36.75 0.47
N HIS A 154 13.51 -36.47 -0.67
CA HIS A 154 12.18 -36.95 -1.04
C HIS A 154 11.14 -36.70 0.07
N PRO A 155 10.96 -35.44 0.51
CA PRO A 155 10.06 -35.11 1.61
C PRO A 155 8.60 -35.40 1.21
N ARG A 156 7.79 -35.80 2.19
CA ARG A 156 6.34 -35.92 2.00
C ARG A 156 5.69 -34.59 2.38
N LEU A 157 5.38 -33.77 1.37
CA LEU A 157 4.69 -32.49 1.51
C LEU A 157 3.22 -32.63 1.05
N THR A 158 2.35 -31.77 1.57
CA THR A 158 0.90 -31.75 1.28
C THR A 158 0.36 -30.33 1.36
N GLY A 159 -0.74 -30.02 0.68
CA GLY A 159 -1.50 -28.77 0.89
C GLY A 159 -1.39 -27.72 -0.22
N GLU A 160 -0.87 -28.09 -1.39
CA GLU A 160 -0.88 -27.24 -2.61
C GLU A 160 -1.93 -27.72 -3.65
N ASP A 161 -2.72 -28.73 -3.29
CA ASP A 161 -3.82 -29.36 -4.04
C ASP A 161 -5.17 -28.64 -3.84
#